data_AF-A0A7Y0SKX0-F1
#
_entry.id   AF-A0A7Y0SKX0-F1
#
_cell.length_a   1.000
_cell.length_b   1.000
_cell.length_c   1.000
_cell.angle_alpha   90.00
_cell.angle_beta   90.00
_cell.angle_gamma   90.00
#
_symmetry.space_group_name_H-M   'P 1'
#
loop_
_entity.id
_entity.type
_entity.pdbx_description
1 polymer ?
#
loop_
_entity_poly.entity_id
_entity_poly.type
_entity_poly.pdbx_seq_one_letter_code
_entity_poly.pdbx_strand_id
1 'polypeptide(L)' 'MSLYNPVVWQDGMFMKPQHFQQLDRSQSKLSSLLSVNSSPLHWGIKRLEINSQLLALGKIGITRAEGILQDRTPFEL' A
#
# COMPACT_ATOMS: atom_id res chain seq x y z
N MET A 1 -23.34 -3.68 5.22
CA MET A 1 -22.37 -4.56 4.52
C MET A 1 -20.98 -4.14 4.95
N SER A 2 -20.12 -5.08 5.38
CA SER A 2 -18.75 -4.77 5.82
C SER A 2 -17.87 -4.44 4.62
N LEU A 3 -17.16 -3.31 4.67
CA LEU A 3 -16.31 -2.78 3.60
C LEU A 3 -15.13 -3.70 3.24
N TYR A 4 -14.76 -4.63 4.11
CA TYR A 4 -13.53 -5.44 3.99
C TYR A 4 -13.80 -6.95 3.84
N ASN A 5 -15.05 -7.35 3.62
CA ASN A 5 -15.36 -8.78 3.45
C ASN A 5 -14.73 -9.32 2.16
N PRO A 6 -14.18 -10.55 2.20
CA PRO A 6 -13.64 -11.20 1.02
C PRO A 6 -14.75 -11.47 0.00
N VAL A 7 -14.37 -11.49 -1.28
CA VAL A 7 -15.28 -11.80 -2.37
C VAL A 7 -15.49 -13.31 -2.44
N VAL A 8 -16.76 -13.73 -2.46
CA VAL A 8 -17.13 -15.13 -2.70
C VAL A 8 -17.23 -15.33 -4.21
N TRP A 9 -16.47 -16.30 -4.73
CA TRP A 9 -16.49 -16.67 -6.15
C TRP A 9 -17.42 -17.86 -6.36
N GLN A 10 -18.25 -17.80 -7.39
CA GLN A 10 -19.14 -18.87 -7.80
C GLN A 10 -18.98 -19.11 -9.30
N ASP A 11 -19.14 -20.36 -9.72
CA ASP A 11 -19.10 -20.69 -11.14
C ASP A 11 -20.21 -19.96 -11.92
N GLY A 12 -19.87 -19.41 -13.08
CA GLY A 12 -20.77 -18.62 -13.91
C GLY A 12 -21.03 -17.19 -13.41
N MET A 13 -20.31 -16.72 -12.39
CA MET A 13 -20.43 -15.35 -11.88
C MET A 13 -19.93 -14.32 -12.90
N PHE A 14 -20.74 -13.28 -13.15
CA PHE A 14 -20.34 -12.18 -14.02
C PHE A 14 -19.36 -11.23 -13.32
N MET A 15 -18.14 -11.15 -13.85
CA MET A 15 -17.07 -10.31 -13.30
C MET A 15 -17.36 -8.83 -13.56
N LYS A 16 -17.33 -8.03 -12.49
CA LYS A 16 -17.51 -6.57 -12.51
C LYS A 16 -16.31 -5.92 -11.81
N PRO A 17 -15.96 -4.67 -12.16
CA PRO A 17 -14.89 -3.93 -11.50
C PRO A 17 -15.01 -3.91 -9.97
N GLN A 18 -16.24 -3.87 -9.45
CA GLN A 18 -16.55 -3.88 -8.02
C GLN A 18 -16.03 -5.12 -7.29
N HIS A 19 -16.02 -6.29 -7.94
CA HIS A 19 -15.48 -7.51 -7.34
C HIS A 19 -13.97 -7.41 -7.14
N PHE A 20 -13.25 -6.88 -8.13
CA PHE A 20 -11.81 -6.68 -8.00
C PHE A 20 -11.47 -5.61 -6.97
N GLN A 21 -12.21 -4.49 -6.95
CA GLN A 21 -12.03 -3.45 -5.94
C GLN A 21 -12.28 -3.97 -4.51
N GLN A 22 -13.28 -4.84 -4.34
CA GLN A 22 -13.58 -5.44 -3.05
C GLN A 22 -12.53 -6.48 -2.64
N LEU A 23 -12.05 -7.29 -3.59
CA LEU A 23 -10.96 -8.23 -3.38
C LEU A 23 -9.69 -7.49 -2.92
N ASP A 24 -9.32 -6.43 -3.61
CA ASP A 24 -8.15 -5.61 -3.29
C ASP A 24 -8.27 -5.02 -1.87
N ARG A 25 -9.40 -4.37 -1.55
CA ARG A 25 -9.68 -3.86 -0.19
C ARG A 25 -9.55 -4.93 0.90
N SER A 26 -10.07 -6.13 0.66
CA SER A 26 -10.00 -7.22 1.63
C SER A 26 -8.56 -7.68 1.88
N GLN A 27 -7.75 -7.75 0.81
CA GLN A 27 -6.33 -8.10 0.89
C GLN A 27 -5.52 -7.02 1.59
N SER A 28 -5.69 -5.73 1.22
CA SER A 28 -5.00 -4.63 1.89
C SER A 28 -5.31 -4.59 3.39
N LYS A 29 -6.55 -4.89 3.78
CA LYS A 29 -6.94 -4.96 5.20
C LYS A 29 -6.23 -6.09 5.93
N LEU A 30 -6.12 -7.28 5.31
CA LEU A 30 -5.39 -8.41 5.88
C LEU A 30 -3.90 -8.09 6.07
N SER A 31 -3.25 -7.51 5.06
CA SER A 31 -1.85 -7.06 5.13
C SER A 31 -1.64 -6.02 6.25
N SER A 32 -2.56 -5.06 6.35
CA SER A 32 -2.56 -4.06 7.43
C SER A 32 -2.68 -4.70 8.81
N LEU A 33 -3.57 -5.69 8.98
CA LEU A 33 -3.73 -6.44 10.22
C LEU A 33 -2.47 -7.22 10.61
N LEU A 34 -1.83 -7.90 9.66
CA LEU A 34 -0.58 -8.61 9.90
C LEU A 34 0.56 -7.66 10.29
N SER A 35 0.63 -6.50 9.62
CA SER A 35 1.60 -5.44 9.95
C SER A 35 1.42 -4.92 11.38
N VAL A 36 0.19 -4.73 11.89
CA VAL A 36 -0.01 -4.27 13.29
C VAL A 36 0.62 -5.22 14.30
N ASN A 37 0.47 -6.52 14.06
CA ASN A 37 0.82 -7.54 15.01
C ASN A 37 2.33 -7.83 15.03
N SER A 38 3.09 -7.30 14.07
CA SER A 38 4.52 -7.59 13.97
C SER A 38 5.40 -6.60 14.77
N SER A 39 4.98 -5.35 15.00
CA SER A 39 5.68 -4.37 15.86
C SER A 39 4.82 -3.13 16.09
N PRO A 40 4.91 -2.49 17.27
CA PRO A 40 4.20 -1.25 17.57
C PRO A 40 4.56 -0.05 16.69
N LEU A 41 5.75 -0.02 16.06
CA LEU A 41 6.15 1.03 15.11
C LEU A 41 6.59 0.44 13.75
N HIS A 42 5.62 -0.07 12.99
CA HIS A 42 5.84 -0.68 11.66
C HIS A 42 5.54 0.24 10.47
N TRP A 43 5.70 1.55 10.66
CA TRP A 43 5.59 2.55 9.60
C TRP A 43 6.84 3.41 9.57
N GLY A 44 7.18 3.96 8.41
CA GLY A 44 8.37 4.75 8.19
C GLY A 44 8.97 4.54 6.80
N ILE A 45 10.11 5.19 6.59
CA ILE A 45 10.87 5.09 5.34
C ILE A 45 11.91 3.98 5.51
N LYS A 46 11.89 3.02 4.60
CA LYS A 46 12.89 1.95 4.51
C LYS A 46 14.08 2.38 3.65
N ARG A 47 13.81 3.08 2.55
CA ARG A 47 14.83 3.58 1.61
C ARG A 47 14.43 4.95 1.09
N LEU A 48 15.38 5.87 1.01
CA LEU A 48 15.20 7.18 0.42
C LEU A 48 16.49 7.59 -0.30
N GLU A 49 16.36 7.90 -1.57
CA GLU A 49 17.45 8.42 -2.39
C GLU A 49 17.05 9.78 -2.98
N ILE A 50 17.93 10.77 -2.78
CA ILE A 50 17.72 12.14 -3.22
C ILE A 50 18.54 12.38 -4.48
N ASN A 51 17.93 13.05 -5.44
CA ASN A 51 18.61 13.50 -6.65
C ASN A 51 19.57 14.67 -6.31
N SER A 52 20.86 14.37 -6.27
CA SER A 52 21.91 15.35 -5.96
C SER A 52 22.04 16.46 -7.01
N GLN A 53 21.75 16.17 -8.29
CA GLN A 53 21.80 17.17 -9.37
C GLN A 53 20.69 18.20 -9.22
N LEU A 54 19.47 17.78 -8.87
CA LEU A 54 18.37 18.68 -8.57
C LEU A 54 18.63 19.46 -7.28
N LEU A 55 19.26 18.83 -6.29
CA LEU A 55 19.61 19.49 -5.03
C LEU A 55 20.56 20.68 -5.27
N ALA A 56 21.53 20.54 -6.17
CA ALA A 56 22.42 21.62 -6.59
C ALA A 56 21.68 22.82 -7.24
N LEU A 57 20.50 22.57 -7.80
CA LEU A 57 19.62 23.60 -8.38
C LEU A 57 18.60 24.16 -7.38
N GLY A 58 18.71 23.80 -6.10
CA GLY A 58 17.78 24.21 -5.04
C GLY A 58 16.45 23.46 -5.05
N LYS A 59 16.36 22.33 -5.76
CA LYS A 59 15.15 21.49 -5.84
C LYS A 59 15.38 20.15 -5.15
N ILE A 60 14.42 19.69 -4.38
CA ILE A 60 14.47 18.34 -3.80
C ILE A 60 13.76 17.39 -4.76
N GLY A 61 14.54 16.53 -5.42
CA GLY A 61 14.00 15.41 -6.20
C GLY A 61 14.26 14.10 -5.47
N ILE A 62 13.31 13.18 -5.53
CA ILE A 62 13.45 11.83 -4.97
C ILE A 62 13.66 10.88 -6.16
N THR A 63 14.77 10.13 -6.15
CA THR A 63 15.04 9.12 -7.20
C THR A 63 14.49 7.75 -6.82
N ARG A 64 14.39 7.46 -5.52
CA ARG A 64 13.83 6.22 -5.00
C ARG A 64 13.26 6.44 -3.62
N ALA A 65 12.09 5.90 -3.34
CA ALA A 65 11.54 5.90 -1.99
C ALA A 65 10.71 4.66 -1.73
N GLU A 66 10.99 3.99 -0.63
CA GLU A 66 10.27 2.79 -0.21
C GLU A 66 9.93 2.89 1.28
N GLY A 67 8.76 2.41 1.65
CA GLY A 67 8.36 2.42 3.05
C GLY A 67 6.91 2.03 3.26
N ILE A 68 6.44 2.32 4.47
CA ILE A 68 5.07 2.09 4.89
C ILE A 68 4.57 3.40 5.49
N LEU A 69 3.45 3.90 4.98
CA LEU A 69 2.79 5.10 5.50
C LEU A 69 2.12 4.83 6.86
N GLN A 70 1.74 5.87 7.59
CA GLN A 70 1.09 5.74 8.90
C GLN A 70 -0.26 5.01 8.85
N ASP A 71 -0.94 5.03 7.70
CA ASP A 71 -2.16 4.28 7.43
C ASP A 71 -1.89 2.79 7.10
N ARG A 72 -0.61 2.37 7.12
CA ARG A 72 -0.08 1.05 6.76
C ARG A 72 -0.12 0.72 5.27
N THR A 73 -0.29 1.71 4.42
CA THR A 73 -0.15 1.54 2.98
C THR A 73 1.34 1.42 2.62
N PRO A 74 1.79 0.28 2.07
CA PRO A 74 3.15 0.17 1.54
C PRO A 74 3.27 1.01 0.28
N PHE A 75 4.43 1.63 0.08
CA PHE A 75 4.75 2.37 -1.13
C PHE A 75 6.18 2.08 -1.60
N GLU A 76 6.35 2.15 -2.92
CA GLU A 76 7.62 2.02 -3.61
C GLU A 76 7.57 2.92 -4.85
N LEU A 77 8.56 3.81 -4.97
CA LEU A 77 8.77 4.75 -6.07
C LEU A 77 10.11 4.46 -6.74
#